data_AF-A0A849YB28-F1
#
_entry.id   AF-A0A849YB28-F1
#
_cell.length_a   1.000
_cell.length_b   1.000
_cell.length_c   1.000
_cell.angle_alpha   90.00
_cell.angle_beta   90.00
_cell.angle_gamma   90.00
#
_symmetry.space_group_name_H-M   'P 1'
#
loop_
_entity.id
_entity.type
_entity.pdbx_description
1 polymer ?
#
loop_
_entity_poly.entity_id
_entity_poly.type
_entity_poly.pdbx_seq_one_letter_code
_entity_poly.pdbx_strand_id
1 'polypeptide(L)'
;DAASRRFIRWILWRGWRESPYAPPRSAHMHFNARPEHRRIRIVADLVINMLEMLRRRGIPRVYGQIAGYEHRRTDRLYEYLGWKVVDKREITKYRGLIQERIHLCTVVKDLSRDAQDTNLANAGRSLS
;
A
#
# COMPACT_ATOMS: atom_id res chain seq x y z
N ASP A 1 26.53 0.01 10.68
CA ASP A 1 27.11 -1.25 10.16
C ASP A 1 27.15 -1.23 8.62
N ALA A 2 27.59 -2.33 7.98
CA ALA A 2 27.70 -2.42 6.51
C ALA A 2 26.34 -2.33 5.80
N ALA A 3 25.24 -2.79 6.41
CA ALA A 3 23.90 -2.66 5.85
C ALA A 3 23.44 -1.19 5.88
N SER A 4 23.73 -0.44 6.97
CA SER A 4 23.40 1.00 7.01
C SER A 4 24.11 1.78 5.88
N ARG A 5 25.39 1.49 5.62
CA ARG A 5 26.14 2.14 4.52
C ARG A 5 25.55 1.83 3.15
N ARG A 6 25.15 0.56 2.91
CA ARG A 6 24.46 0.18 1.67
C ARG A 6 23.13 0.90 1.52
N PHE A 7 22.35 1.03 2.60
CA PHE A 7 21.08 1.71 2.59
C PHE A 7 21.23 3.22 2.32
N ILE A 8 22.19 3.89 2.96
CA ILE A 8 22.49 5.31 2.69
C ILE A 8 22.89 5.50 1.22
N ARG A 9 23.78 4.63 0.70
CA ARG A 9 24.14 4.66 -0.73
C ARG A 9 22.92 4.45 -1.62
N TRP A 10 22.02 3.56 -1.24
CA TRP A 10 20.77 3.36 -1.99
C TRP A 10 19.91 4.64 -2.00
N ILE A 11 19.73 5.31 -0.85
CA ILE A 11 18.98 6.57 -0.77
C ILE A 11 19.54 7.60 -1.74
N LEU A 12 20.86 7.82 -1.71
CA LEU A 12 21.52 8.86 -2.48
C LEU A 12 21.47 8.62 -4.00
N TRP A 13 21.55 7.36 -4.45
CA TRP A 13 21.76 7.05 -5.87
C TRP A 13 20.58 6.38 -6.57
N ARG A 14 19.75 5.64 -5.82
CA ARG A 14 18.70 4.77 -6.37
C ARG A 14 17.31 5.12 -5.86
N GLY A 15 17.20 5.71 -4.67
CA GLY A 15 15.93 5.94 -4.00
C GLY A 15 14.91 6.66 -4.86
N TRP A 16 15.31 7.73 -5.54
CA TRP A 16 14.42 8.51 -6.41
C TRP A 16 14.01 7.77 -7.70
N ARG A 17 14.87 6.89 -8.25
CA ARG A 17 14.57 6.09 -9.46
C ARG A 17 13.68 4.90 -9.17
N GLU A 18 13.90 4.27 -8.02
CA GLU A 18 13.21 3.05 -7.60
C GLU A 18 11.93 3.34 -6.82
N SER A 19 11.73 4.58 -6.36
CA SER A 19 10.44 5.01 -5.79
C SER A 19 9.36 5.01 -6.87
N PRO A 20 8.27 4.26 -6.69
CA PRO A 20 7.18 4.25 -7.64
C PRO A 20 6.42 5.58 -7.60
N TYR A 21 5.68 5.84 -8.67
CA TYR A 21 4.88 7.04 -8.86
C TYR A 21 4.05 7.38 -7.62
N ALA A 22 4.15 8.64 -7.19
CA ALA A 22 3.33 9.21 -6.13
C ALA A 22 2.24 10.09 -6.80
N PRO A 23 0.96 9.68 -6.75
CA PRO A 23 -0.11 10.45 -7.38
C PRO A 23 -0.24 11.84 -6.73
N PRO A 24 -0.28 12.92 -7.53
CA PRO A 24 -0.45 14.27 -7.00
C PRO A 24 -1.85 14.42 -6.39
N ARG A 25 -2.03 15.42 -5.52
CA ARG A 25 -3.32 15.78 -4.90
C ARG A 25 -4.01 14.58 -4.21
N SER A 26 -3.22 13.74 -3.55
CA SER A 26 -3.68 12.51 -2.91
C SER A 26 -3.17 12.44 -1.48
N ALA A 27 -3.99 11.96 -0.55
CA ALA A 27 -3.50 11.61 0.78
C ALA A 27 -2.60 10.37 0.70
N HIS A 28 -1.44 10.41 1.36
CA HIS A 28 -0.58 9.25 1.49
C HIS A 28 -0.95 8.44 2.73
N MET A 29 -1.24 7.14 2.55
CA MET A 29 -1.60 6.22 3.62
C MET A 29 -0.43 5.30 3.95
N HIS A 30 -0.15 5.19 5.25
CA HIS A 30 0.62 4.11 5.84
C HIS A 30 -0.22 3.40 6.88
N PHE A 31 -0.08 2.07 6.98
CA PHE A 31 -0.64 1.30 8.07
C PHE A 31 0.43 0.36 8.61
N ASN A 32 0.49 0.22 9.92
CA ASN A 32 1.33 -0.76 10.59
C ASN A 32 0.46 -1.48 11.62
N ALA A 33 0.51 -2.81 11.59
CA ALA A 33 -0.18 -3.65 12.57
C ALA A 33 0.81 -4.64 13.16
N ARG A 34 0.81 -4.74 14.48
CA ARG A 34 1.55 -5.80 15.19
C ARG A 34 1.01 -7.16 14.77
N PRO A 35 1.86 -8.21 14.68
CA PRO A 35 1.45 -9.53 14.21
C PRO A 35 0.15 -10.06 14.85
N GLU A 36 0.00 -9.89 16.16
CA GLU A 36 -1.15 -10.27 16.98
C GLU A 36 -2.46 -9.54 16.62
N HIS A 37 -2.38 -8.42 15.90
CA HIS A 37 -3.52 -7.58 15.50
C HIS A 37 -3.77 -7.56 13.99
N ARG A 38 -3.09 -8.41 13.20
CA ARG A 38 -3.26 -8.52 11.73
C ARG A 38 -4.50 -9.33 11.33
N ARG A 39 -5.62 -9.16 12.04
CA ARG A 39 -6.89 -9.74 11.61
C ARG A 39 -7.43 -8.90 10.46
N ILE A 40 -7.79 -9.55 9.36
CA ILE A 40 -8.28 -8.87 8.14
C ILE A 40 -9.42 -7.91 8.47
N ARG A 41 -10.36 -8.31 9.34
CA ARG A 41 -11.48 -7.47 9.78
C ARG A 41 -11.01 -6.18 10.47
N ILE A 42 -10.09 -6.28 11.43
CA ILE A 42 -9.57 -5.09 12.15
C ILE A 42 -8.90 -4.12 11.18
N VAL A 43 -8.09 -4.65 10.25
CA VAL A 43 -7.42 -3.82 9.25
C VAL A 43 -8.43 -3.20 8.29
N ALA A 44 -9.44 -3.94 7.85
CA ALA A 44 -10.50 -3.45 6.98
C ALA A 44 -11.30 -2.33 7.64
N ASP A 45 -11.74 -2.51 8.89
CA ASP A 45 -12.51 -1.52 9.64
C ASP A 45 -11.71 -0.22 9.83
N LEU A 46 -10.41 -0.31 10.14
CA LEU A 46 -9.54 0.86 10.24
C LEU A 46 -9.41 1.60 8.91
N VAL A 47 -9.23 0.85 7.81
CA VAL A 47 -9.15 1.44 6.47
C VAL A 47 -10.47 2.10 6.10
N ILE A 48 -11.62 1.44 6.29
CA ILE A 48 -12.95 2.00 5.98
C ILE A 48 -13.18 3.32 6.74
N ASN A 49 -12.98 3.31 8.06
CA ASN A 49 -13.16 4.51 8.89
C ASN A 49 -12.24 5.66 8.44
N MET A 50 -11.00 5.35 8.09
CA MET A 50 -10.06 6.35 7.56
C MET A 50 -10.53 6.91 6.22
N LEU A 51 -11.02 6.06 5.30
CA LEU A 51 -11.52 6.51 3.99
C LEU A 51 -12.76 7.41 4.14
N GLU A 52 -13.69 7.06 5.05
CA GLU A 52 -14.84 7.90 5.38
C GLU A 52 -14.42 9.26 5.93
N MET A 53 -13.46 9.28 6.86
CA MET A 53 -12.91 10.54 7.39
C MET A 53 -12.30 11.40 6.28
N LEU A 54 -11.54 10.81 5.36
CA LEU A 54 -10.94 11.53 4.22
C LEU A 54 -12.01 12.07 3.27
N ARG A 55 -13.08 11.30 2.99
CA ARG A 55 -14.24 11.76 2.21
C ARG A 55 -14.92 12.96 2.83
N ARG A 56 -15.20 12.92 4.14
CA ARG A 56 -15.83 14.03 4.88
C ARG A 56 -15.00 15.31 4.84
N ARG A 57 -13.69 15.19 4.65
CA ARG A 57 -12.76 16.33 4.48
C ARG A 57 -12.60 16.77 3.02
N GLY A 58 -13.35 16.22 2.09
CA GLY A 58 -13.28 16.56 0.66
C GLY A 58 -12.00 16.10 -0.03
N ILE A 59 -11.27 15.13 0.56
CA ILE A 59 -10.05 14.59 -0.07
C ILE A 59 -10.46 13.63 -1.18
N PRO A 60 -10.09 13.87 -2.45
CA PRO A 60 -10.64 13.14 -3.60
C PRO A 60 -9.95 11.80 -3.83
N ARG A 61 -8.76 11.59 -3.27
CA ARG A 61 -7.93 10.41 -3.54
C ARG A 61 -7.01 10.09 -2.37
N VAL A 62 -6.81 8.79 -2.16
CA VAL A 62 -5.79 8.27 -1.26
C VAL A 62 -4.90 7.29 -2.01
N TYR A 63 -3.62 7.22 -1.65
CA TYR A 63 -2.70 6.22 -2.19
C TYR A 63 -1.82 5.64 -1.09
N GLY A 64 -1.39 4.39 -1.28
CA GLY A 64 -0.42 3.71 -0.43
C GLY A 64 0.68 3.10 -1.28
N GLN A 65 1.84 2.87 -0.66
CA GLN A 65 2.94 2.14 -1.27
C GLN A 65 3.20 0.87 -0.47
N ILE A 66 3.07 -0.29 -1.11
CA ILE A 66 3.12 -1.58 -0.43
C ILE A 66 4.28 -2.40 -0.97
N ALA A 67 5.20 -2.77 -0.07
CA ALA A 67 6.29 -3.67 -0.38
C ALA A 67 5.80 -5.12 -0.31
N GLY A 68 5.98 -5.87 -1.38
CA GLY A 68 5.59 -7.27 -1.47
C GLY A 68 6.64 -8.11 -2.19
N TYR A 69 6.67 -9.41 -1.88
CA TYR A 69 7.42 -10.38 -2.66
C TYR A 69 6.80 -10.55 -4.05
N GLU A 70 7.62 -10.79 -5.05
CA GLU A 70 7.19 -10.96 -6.45
C GLU A 70 6.08 -12.02 -6.64
N HIS A 71 6.13 -13.12 -5.87
CA HIS A 71 5.19 -14.23 -5.97
C HIS A 71 3.84 -13.97 -5.28
N ARG A 72 3.74 -12.95 -4.41
CA ARG A 72 2.47 -12.64 -3.72
C ARG A 72 1.55 -11.92 -4.70
N ARG A 73 0.52 -12.61 -5.19
CA ARG A 73 -0.58 -12.07 -6.00
C ARG A 73 -1.47 -11.12 -5.18
N THR A 74 -0.93 -9.99 -4.74
CA THR A 74 -1.65 -8.97 -3.97
C THR A 74 -2.48 -8.06 -4.86
N ASP A 75 -2.15 -7.97 -6.15
CA ASP A 75 -2.74 -7.00 -7.07
C ASP A 75 -4.25 -7.26 -7.27
N ARG A 76 -4.66 -8.53 -7.40
CA ARG A 76 -6.08 -8.93 -7.48
C ARG A 76 -6.87 -8.62 -6.19
N LEU A 77 -6.24 -8.74 -5.02
CA LEU A 77 -6.88 -8.42 -3.76
C LEU A 77 -7.14 -6.91 -3.66
N TYR A 78 -6.18 -6.09 -4.06
CA TYR A 78 -6.35 -4.63 -4.08
C TYR A 78 -7.48 -4.23 -5.03
N GLU A 79 -7.49 -4.78 -6.25
CA GLU A 79 -8.56 -4.55 -7.23
C GLU A 79 -9.93 -4.98 -6.72
N TYR A 80 -10.02 -6.17 -6.11
CA TYR A 80 -11.25 -6.65 -5.49
C TYR A 80 -11.79 -5.68 -4.42
N LEU A 81 -10.89 -5.10 -3.62
CA LEU A 81 -11.20 -4.11 -2.59
C LEU A 81 -11.40 -2.67 -3.16
N GLY A 82 -11.43 -2.51 -4.48
CA GLY A 82 -11.68 -1.23 -5.15
C GLY A 82 -10.47 -0.29 -5.20
N TRP A 83 -9.26 -0.83 -5.02
CA TRP A 83 -8.01 -0.10 -5.24
C TRP A 83 -7.46 -0.38 -6.63
N LYS A 84 -6.77 0.58 -7.23
CA LYS A 84 -6.07 0.40 -8.50
C LYS A 84 -4.57 0.39 -8.28
N VAL A 85 -3.87 -0.60 -8.82
CA VAL A 85 -2.40 -0.58 -8.91
C VAL A 85 -2.02 0.33 -10.08
N VAL A 86 -1.21 1.36 -9.83
CA VAL A 86 -0.86 2.37 -10.85
C VAL A 86 0.63 2.39 -11.22
N ASP A 87 1.48 1.85 -10.35
CA ASP A 87 2.90 1.66 -10.63
C ASP A 87 3.43 0.51 -9.76
N LYS A 88 4.45 -0.20 -10.26
CA LYS A 88 5.11 -1.32 -9.58
C LYS A 88 6.57 -1.34 -10.00
N ARG A 89 7.47 -1.18 -9.04
CA ARG A 89 8.92 -1.16 -9.29
C ARG A 89 9.66 -2.11 -8.36
N GLU A 90 10.66 -2.81 -8.88
CA GLU A 90 11.61 -3.51 -8.02
C GLU A 90 12.35 -2.49 -7.17
N ILE A 91 12.47 -2.77 -5.86
CA ILE A 91 13.24 -1.97 -4.94
C ILE A 91 14.42 -2.77 -4.39
N THR A 92 15.61 -2.19 -4.54
CA THR A 92 16.88 -2.86 -4.25
C THR A 92 17.41 -2.54 -2.86
N LYS A 93 16.69 -1.73 -2.07
CA LYS A 93 17.06 -1.33 -0.70
C LYS A 93 17.25 -2.51 0.26
N TYR A 94 16.61 -3.65 -0.02
CA TYR A 94 16.69 -4.86 0.79
C TYR A 94 17.73 -5.88 0.28
N ARG A 95 18.44 -5.59 -0.82
CA ARG A 95 19.45 -6.52 -1.35
C ARG A 95 20.54 -6.80 -0.31
N GLY A 96 20.85 -8.08 -0.15
CA GLY A 96 21.79 -8.55 0.87
C GLY A 96 21.21 -8.66 2.28
N LEU A 97 19.91 -8.36 2.46
CA LEU A 97 19.13 -8.72 3.65
C LEU A 97 18.06 -9.76 3.31
N ILE A 98 17.44 -9.61 2.14
CA ILE A 98 16.40 -10.52 1.61
C ILE A 98 16.88 -11.02 0.25
N GLN A 99 16.83 -12.34 0.04
CA GLN A 99 17.27 -12.98 -1.21
C GLN A 99 16.23 -12.85 -2.33
N GLU A 100 14.96 -12.75 -1.97
CA GLU A 100 13.86 -12.57 -2.90
C GLU A 100 13.78 -11.13 -3.44
N ARG A 101 13.26 -11.00 -4.67
CA ARG A 101 12.95 -9.70 -5.26
C ARG A 101 11.73 -9.09 -4.58
N ILE A 102 11.90 -7.85 -4.13
CA ILE A 102 10.83 -7.07 -3.52
C ILE A 102 10.40 -5.99 -4.49
N HIS A 103 9.09 -5.92 -4.69
CA HIS A 103 8.44 -4.89 -5.48
C HIS A 103 7.70 -3.93 -4.55
N LEU A 104 7.78 -2.64 -4.86
CA LEU A 104 6.98 -1.60 -4.24
C LEU A 104 5.89 -1.19 -5.23
N CYS A 105 4.64 -1.41 -4.84
CA CYS A 105 3.47 -1.07 -5.64
C CYS A 105 2.81 0.20 -5.10
N THR A 106 2.49 1.15 -5.97
CA THR A 106 1.57 2.24 -5.65
C THR A 106 0.14 1.77 -5.92
N VAL A 107 -0.70 1.77 -4.89
CA VAL A 107 -2.14 1.55 -4.99
C VAL A 107 -2.91 2.84 -4.73
N VAL A 108 -3.99 3.06 -5.47
CA VAL A 108 -4.79 4.29 -5.43
C VAL A 108 -6.26 3.96 -5.24
N LYS A 109 -6.93 4.71 -4.38
CA LYS A 109 -8.38 4.68 -4.25
C LYS A 109 -8.95 6.06 -4.51
N ASP A 110 -9.90 6.11 -5.44
CA ASP A 110 -10.68 7.30 -5.76
C ASP A 110 -11.81 7.41 -4.75
N LEU A 111 -11.85 8.52 -4.03
CA LEU A 111 -12.85 8.80 -3.00
C LEU A 111 -14.00 9.67 -3.52
N SER A 112 -13.84 10.27 -4.71
CA SER A 112 -14.86 11.09 -5.38
C SER A 112 -15.96 10.25 -6.04
N ARG A 113 -15.74 8.94 -6.17
CA ARG A 113 -16.72 7.98 -6.68
C ARG A 113 -17.39 7.30 -5.49
N ASP A 114 -18.67 7.59 -5.29
CA ASP A 114 -19.47 7.12 -4.14
C ASP A 114 -19.65 5.58 -4.06
N ALA A 115 -19.23 4.80 -5.07
CA ALA A 115 -19.80 3.49 -5.33
C ALA A 115 -18.92 2.24 -5.09
N GLN A 116 -17.77 2.29 -4.39
CA GLN A 116 -16.86 1.11 -4.32
C GLN A 116 -16.27 0.76 -2.96
N ASP A 117 -17.07 0.79 -1.88
CA ASP A 117 -16.67 0.23 -0.57
C ASP A 117 -17.43 -1.03 -0.17
N THR A 118 -18.45 -1.43 -0.92
CA THR A 118 -19.28 -2.60 -0.63
C THR A 118 -18.43 -3.88 -0.52
N ASN A 119 -17.39 -4.04 -1.35
CA ASN A 119 -16.51 -5.21 -1.29
C ASN A 119 -15.57 -5.22 -0.07
N LEU A 120 -15.11 -4.06 0.40
CA LEU A 120 -14.31 -3.95 1.63
C LEU A 120 -15.16 -4.29 2.86
N ALA A 121 -16.37 -3.74 2.92
CA ALA A 121 -17.34 -4.05 3.97
C ALA A 121 -17.77 -5.52 3.95
N ASN A 122 -17.97 -6.10 2.76
CA ASN A 122 -18.33 -7.51 2.58
C ASN A 122 -17.16 -8.46 2.89
N ALA A 123 -15.92 -8.11 2.53
CA ALA A 123 -14.73 -8.88 2.89
C ALA A 123 -14.51 -8.95 4.42
N GLY A 124 -14.84 -7.86 5.13
CA GLY A 124 -14.86 -7.85 6.60
C GLY A 124 -15.93 -8.78 7.21
N ARG A 125 -17.02 -9.06 6.47
CA ARG A 125 -18.13 -9.92 6.90
C ARG A 125 -18.00 -11.39 6.49
N SER A 126 -17.41 -11.71 5.33
CA SER A 126 -17.37 -13.09 4.79
C SER A 126 -16.22 -13.95 5.34
N LEU A 127 -15.28 -13.35 6.06
CA LEU A 127 -14.12 -14.04 6.66
C LEU A 127 -14.30 -14.23 8.18
N SER A 128 -15.55 -14.32 8.64
CA SER A 128 -15.96 -14.62 10.03
C SER A 128 -16.15 -16.11 10.26
#